data_AF-A0A662G6R7-F1
#
_entry.id   AF-A0A662G6R7-F1
#
_cell.length_a   1.000
_cell.length_b   1.000
_cell.length_c   1.000
_cell.angle_alpha   90.00
_cell.angle_beta   90.00
_cell.angle_gamma   90.00
#
_symmetry.space_group_name_H-M   'P 1'
#
loop_
_entity.id
_entity.type
_entity.pdbx_description
1 polymer ?
#
loop_
_entity_poly.entity_id
_entity_poly.type
_entity_poly.pdbx_seq_one_letter_code
_entity_poly.pdbx_strand_id
1 'polypeptide(L)'
;MTTIYIFSILAIIFAVICIEIKDLLKVILTFMILNILISIVFYLIGAPYVAVFQLSVYAGGITVLLLAFMHTARREEVRKD
;
A
#
# COMPACT_ATOMS: atom_id res chain seq x y z
N MET A 1 14.17 -17.52 10.22
CA MET A 1 13.02 -18.22 9.63
C MET A 1 11.72 -17.86 10.33
N THR A 2 11.61 -17.96 11.65
CA THR A 2 10.37 -17.67 12.42
C THR A 2 9.89 -16.20 12.35
N THR A 3 10.81 -15.23 12.29
CA THR A 3 10.48 -13.79 12.24
C THR A 3 9.73 -13.36 10.97
N ILE A 4 9.93 -14.06 9.86
CA ILE A 4 9.30 -13.77 8.57
C ILE A 4 7.80 -14.09 8.62
N TYR A 5 7.43 -15.22 9.21
CA TYR A 5 6.03 -15.64 9.35
C TYR A 5 5.21 -14.64 10.18
N ILE A 6 5.81 -14.05 11.22
CA ILE A 6 5.15 -13.05 12.06
C ILE A 6 4.82 -11.79 11.25
N PHE A 7 5.76 -11.30 10.46
CA PHE A 7 5.52 -10.13 9.61
C PHE A 7 4.52 -10.42 8.48
N SER A 8 4.55 -11.62 7.89
CA SER A 8 3.57 -12.01 6.86
C SER A 8 2.15 -12.07 7.43
N ILE A 9 1.96 -12.64 8.62
CA ILE A 9 0.66 -12.67 9.30
C ILE A 9 0.19 -11.24 9.64
N LEU A 10 1.11 -10.39 10.11
CA LEU A 10 0.78 -8.99 10.41
C LEU A 10 0.40 -8.18 9.16
N ALA A 11 1.07 -8.44 8.03
CA ALA A 11 0.73 -7.84 6.74
C ALA A 11 -0.67 -8.28 6.25
N ILE A 12 -1.03 -9.56 6.46
CA ILE A 12 -2.37 -10.07 6.11
C ILE A 12 -3.45 -9.39 6.96
N ILE A 13 -3.22 -9.21 8.27
CA ILE A 13 -4.16 -8.50 9.15
C ILE A 13 -4.33 -7.05 8.68
N PHE A 14 -3.24 -6.36 8.34
CA PHE A 14 -3.28 -5.01 7.80
C PHE A 14 -3.99 -4.93 6.43
N ALA A 15 -3.86 -5.96 5.59
CA ALA A 15 -4.57 -6.06 4.30
C ALA A 15 -6.08 -6.16 4.49
N VAL A 16 -6.54 -6.97 5.45
CA VAL A 16 -7.97 -7.11 5.76
C VAL A 16 -8.53 -5.80 6.29
N ILE A 17 -7.82 -5.13 7.19
CA ILE A 17 -8.21 -3.81 7.71
C ILE A 17 -8.24 -2.76 6.59
N CYS A 18 -7.32 -2.84 5.62
CA CYS A 18 -7.30 -1.93 4.47
C CYS A 18 -8.56 -2.01 3.61
N ILE A 19 -9.14 -3.21 3.46
CA ILE A 19 -10.33 -3.47 2.64
C ILE A 19 -11.61 -2.97 3.32
N GLU A 20 -11.63 -2.90 4.66
CA GLU A 20 -12.81 -2.50 5.42
C GLU A 20 -13.06 -0.98 5.43
N ILE A 21 -12.10 -0.19 4.94
CA ILE A 21 -12.21 1.28 4.96
C ILE A 21 -13.07 1.77 3.79
N LYS A 22 -14.16 2.49 4.09
CA LYS A 22 -15.04 3.11 3.09
C LYS A 22 -14.43 4.37 2.43
N ASP A 23 -13.53 5.05 3.11
CA ASP A 23 -12.88 6.26 2.60
C ASP A 23 -11.73 5.92 1.64
N LEU A 24 -11.93 6.21 0.37
CA LEU A 24 -10.95 5.96 -0.71
C LEU A 24 -9.54 6.52 -0.40
N LEU A 25 -9.44 7.71 0.22
CA LEU A 25 -8.15 8.27 0.69
C LEU A 25 -7.48 7.45 1.79
N LYS A 26 -8.25 6.99 2.78
CA LYS A 26 -7.71 6.11 3.82
C LYS A 26 -7.31 4.76 3.27
N VAL A 27 -8.04 4.21 2.29
CA VAL A 27 -7.68 2.96 1.62
C VAL A 27 -6.30 3.09 0.97
N ILE A 28 -6.04 4.17 0.23
CA ILE A 28 -4.72 4.37 -0.42
C ILE A 28 -3.60 4.57 0.61
N LEU A 29 -3.86 5.31 1.69
CA LEU A 29 -2.89 5.48 2.78
C LEU A 29 -2.55 4.16 3.46
N THR A 30 -3.55 3.34 3.78
CA THR A 30 -3.33 2.02 4.38
C THR A 30 -2.63 1.07 3.40
N PHE A 31 -2.96 1.15 2.10
CA PHE A 31 -2.28 0.39 1.05
C PHE A 31 -0.79 0.75 0.93
N MET A 32 -0.45 2.03 1.06
CA MET A 32 0.94 2.49 1.10
C MET A 32 1.69 1.89 2.30
N ILE A 33 1.09 1.95 3.49
CA ILE A 33 1.69 1.40 4.72
C ILE A 33 1.91 -0.11 4.60
N LEU A 34 0.95 -0.83 4.01
CA LEU A 34 1.09 -2.26 3.73
C LEU A 34 2.29 -2.56 2.81
N ASN A 35 2.47 -1.78 1.74
CA ASN A 35 3.61 -1.96 0.85
C ASN A 35 4.96 -1.68 1.54
N ILE A 36 5.02 -0.71 2.45
CA ILE A 36 6.21 -0.45 3.28
C ILE A 36 6.53 -1.66 4.17
N LEU A 37 5.51 -2.23 4.84
CA LEU A 37 5.68 -3.42 5.66
C LEU A 37 6.18 -4.61 4.84
N ILE A 38 5.60 -4.85 3.66
CA ILE A 38 6.03 -5.91 2.74
C ILE A 38 7.48 -5.71 2.29
N SER A 39 7.90 -4.47 2.03
CA SER A 39 9.30 -4.19 1.69
C SER A 39 10.26 -4.55 2.83
N ILE A 40 9.89 -4.30 4.08
CA ILE A 40 10.71 -4.69 5.23
C ILE A 40 10.86 -6.21 5.30
N VAL A 41 9.81 -6.96 4.95
CA VAL A 41 9.87 -8.42 4.84
C VAL A 41 10.84 -8.87 3.76
N PHE A 42 10.79 -8.26 2.57
CA PHE A 42 11.74 -8.59 1.49
C PHE A 42 13.18 -8.29 1.87
N TYR A 43 13.41 -7.21 2.62
CA TYR A 43 14.74 -6.87 3.13
C TYR A 43 15.25 -7.94 4.11
N LEU A 44 14.38 -8.42 5.01
CA LEU A 44 14.69 -9.47 5.99
C LEU A 44 14.95 -10.85 5.35
N ILE A 45 14.37 -11.13 4.18
CA ILE A 45 14.57 -12.38 3.42
C ILE A 45 15.93 -12.39 2.68
N GLY A 46 16.69 -11.29 2.71
CA GLY A 46 17.95 -11.16 1.97
C GLY A 46 17.73 -10.83 0.50
N ALA A 47 16.55 -10.31 0.14
CA ALA A 47 16.23 -9.80 -1.19
C ALA A 47 16.15 -8.26 -1.18
N PRO A 48 17.26 -7.53 -0.93
CA PRO A 48 17.25 -6.08 -0.78
C PRO A 48 16.85 -5.36 -2.07
N TYR A 49 17.17 -5.93 -3.23
CA TYR A 49 16.78 -5.35 -4.51
C TYR A 49 15.25 -5.31 -4.66
N VAL A 50 14.57 -6.41 -4.35
CA VAL A 50 13.09 -6.50 -4.42
C VAL A 50 12.44 -5.55 -3.42
N ALA A 51 13.02 -5.38 -2.23
CA ALA A 51 12.54 -4.43 -1.22
C ALA A 51 12.55 -2.98 -1.75
N VAL A 52 13.68 -2.53 -2.33
CA VAL A 52 13.79 -1.17 -2.89
C VAL A 52 12.78 -0.96 -4.01
N PHE A 53 12.59 -1.95 -4.88
CA PHE A 53 11.57 -1.88 -5.93
C PHE A 53 10.15 -1.81 -5.36
N GLN A 54 9.84 -2.60 -4.33
CA GLN A 54 8.54 -2.55 -3.66
C GLN A 54 8.28 -1.16 -3.06
N LEU A 55 9.26 -0.54 -2.42
CA LEU A 55 9.12 0.82 -1.88
C LEU A 55 8.99 1.88 -2.98
N SER A 56 9.90 1.90 -3.94
CA SER A 56 9.92 2.96 -4.96
C SER A 56 8.74 2.87 -5.92
N VAL A 57 8.41 1.67 -6.41
CA VAL A 57 7.38 1.48 -7.42
C VAL A 57 6.00 1.38 -6.78
N TYR A 58 5.82 0.50 -5.79
CA TYR A 58 4.49 0.28 -5.20
C TYR A 58 4.14 1.35 -4.15
N ALA A 59 4.96 1.51 -3.11
CA ALA A 59 4.64 2.48 -2.05
C ALA A 59 4.74 3.93 -2.56
N GLY A 60 5.69 4.23 -3.45
CA GLY A 60 5.84 5.53 -4.10
C GLY A 60 4.95 5.70 -5.33
N GLY A 61 5.39 5.17 -6.46
CA GLY A 61 4.78 5.43 -7.77
C GLY A 61 3.28 5.11 -7.85
N ILE A 62 2.88 3.89 -7.51
CA ILE A 62 1.48 3.44 -7.62
C ILE A 62 0.58 4.21 -6.65
N THR A 63 1.01 4.45 -5.41
CA THR A 63 0.26 5.27 -4.44
C THR A 63 0.03 6.69 -4.96
N VAL A 64 1.05 7.34 -5.52
CA VAL A 64 0.92 8.71 -6.06
C VAL A 64 -0.03 8.73 -7.26
N LEU A 65 0.06 7.74 -8.15
CA LEU A 65 -0.87 7.59 -9.28
C LEU A 65 -2.31 7.40 -8.81
N LEU A 66 -2.54 6.56 -7.79
CA LEU A 66 -3.85 6.37 -7.20
C LEU A 66 -4.38 7.67 -6.58
N LEU A 67 -3.55 8.41 -5.83
CA LEU A 67 -3.92 9.71 -5.27
C LEU A 67 -4.28 10.73 -6.36
N ALA A 68 -3.49 10.81 -7.44
CA ALA A 68 -3.72 11.70 -8.56
C ALA A 68 -5.01 11.35 -9.32
N PHE A 69 -5.25 10.06 -9.54
CA PHE A 69 -6.48 9.56 -10.15
C PHE A 69 -7.69 9.93 -9.31
N MET A 70 -7.66 9.69 -7.99
CA MET A 70 -8.79 10.05 -7.13
C MET A 70 -9.06 11.54 -7.07
N HIS A 71 -8.01 12.36 -7.05
CA HIS A 71 -8.19 13.81 -7.08
C HIS A 71 -8.88 14.25 -8.38
N THR A 72 -8.60 13.59 -9.50
CA THR A 72 -9.28 13.80 -10.79
C THR A 72 -10.71 13.25 -10.78
N ALA A 73 -10.92 12.00 -10.33
CA ALA A 73 -12.22 11.35 -10.27
C ALA A 73 -13.22 12.11 -9.38
N ARG A 74 -12.75 12.62 -8.23
CA ARG A 74 -13.56 13.46 -7.33
C ARG A 74 -13.99 14.79 -7.99
N ARG A 75 -13.21 15.34 -8.92
CA ARG A 75 -13.62 16.54 -9.68
C ARG A 75 -14.71 16.24 -10.72
N GLU A 76 -14.75 15.03 -11.27
CA GLU A 76 -15.78 14.65 -12.23
C GLU A 76 -17.15 14.42 -11.58
N GLU A 77 -17.19 13.89 -10.35
CA GLU A 77 -18.43 13.77 -9.57
C GLU A 77 -19.05 15.14 -9.25
N VAL A 78 -18.24 16.14 -8.90
CA VAL A 78 -18.72 17.51 -8.56
C VAL A 78 -19.27 18.28 -9.77
N ARG A 79 -19.01 17.82 -11.00
CA ARG A 79 -19.48 18.47 -12.24
C ARG A 79 -20.78 17.87 -12.80
N LYS A 80 -21.34 16.84 -12.14
CA LYS A 80 -22.63 16.24 -12.52
C LYS A 80 -23.85 16.84 -11.80
N ASP A 81 -23.63 17.80 -10.91
CA ASP A 81 -24.66 18.65 -10.30
C ASP A 81 -24.81 19.99 -11.06
#